data_AF-A0A2E9SVQ6-F1
#
_entry.id   AF-A0A2E9SVQ6-F1
#
_cell.length_a   1.000
_cell.length_b   1.000
_cell.length_c   1.000
_cell.angle_alpha   90.00
_cell.angle_beta   90.00
_cell.angle_gamma   90.00
#
_symmetry.space_group_name_H-M   'P 1'
#
loop_
_entity.id
_entity.type
_entity.pdbx_description
1 polymer ?
#
loop_
_entity_poly.entity_id
_entity_poly.type
_entity_poly.pdbx_seq_one_letter_code
_entity_poly.pdbx_strand_id
1 'polypeptide(L)'
;MTTIGPIGSSVGSAHLEVLKRAEHALQTEKPDTAFTERMTNAIADVADAQSKSMELAKAYEMGMENDLSKVMISQQVSSLGFQLTLNVRNKVLSAYKDIMNMPV
;
A
#
# COMPACT_ATOMS: atom_id res chain seq x y z
N MET A 1 -18.79 48.55 -42.26
CA MET A 1 -17.38 48.13 -42.05
C MET A 1 -17.30 47.45 -40.70
N THR A 2 -17.20 46.13 -40.65
CA THR A 2 -17.02 45.40 -39.39
C THR A 2 -15.77 44.55 -39.52
N THR A 3 -14.81 44.87 -38.67
CA THR A 3 -13.48 44.27 -38.56
C THR A 3 -13.57 42.83 -38.05
N ILE A 4 -13.15 41.88 -38.87
CA ILE A 4 -12.96 40.47 -38.51
C ILE A 4 -11.55 40.35 -37.93
N GLY A 5 -11.45 40.16 -36.61
CA GLY A 5 -10.19 39.89 -35.91
C GLY A 5 -9.74 38.43 -36.05
N PRO A 6 -8.43 38.13 -35.97
CA PRO A 6 -7.88 36.82 -36.27
C PRO A 6 -8.24 35.80 -35.17
N ILE A 7 -8.89 34.71 -35.56
CA ILE A 7 -9.32 33.58 -34.70
C ILE A 7 -8.11 32.70 -34.27
N GLY A 8 -6.87 33.18 -34.41
CA GLY A 8 -5.66 32.39 -34.23
C GLY A 8 -5.17 32.22 -32.79
N SER A 9 -5.60 33.06 -31.85
CA SER A 9 -5.00 33.13 -30.50
C SER A 9 -5.71 32.30 -29.42
N SER A 10 -6.99 31.95 -29.56
CA SER A 10 -7.71 31.17 -28.52
C SER A 10 -7.45 29.67 -28.58
N VAL A 11 -7.06 29.14 -29.75
CA VAL A 11 -6.74 27.71 -29.94
C VAL A 11 -5.41 27.35 -29.27
N GLY A 12 -4.44 28.30 -29.26
CA GLY A 12 -3.15 28.12 -28.59
C GLY A 12 -3.23 28.12 -27.06
N SER A 13 -4.12 28.94 -26.48
CA SER A 13 -4.34 28.97 -25.03
C SER A 13 -5.11 27.76 -24.52
N ALA A 14 -6.05 27.23 -25.30
CA ALA A 14 -6.78 26.01 -24.94
C ALA A 14 -5.85 24.79 -24.89
N HIS A 15 -4.91 24.67 -25.83
CA HIS A 15 -3.90 23.61 -25.80
C HIS A 15 -2.96 23.73 -24.60
N LEU A 16 -2.54 24.95 -24.26
CA LEU A 16 -1.69 25.22 -23.09
C LEU A 16 -2.38 24.88 -21.77
N GLU A 17 -3.69 25.11 -21.67
CA GLU A 17 -4.49 24.78 -20.49
C GLU A 17 -4.72 23.27 -20.34
N VAL A 18 -4.91 22.56 -21.46
CA VAL A 18 -4.99 21.09 -21.48
C VAL A 18 -3.65 20.47 -21.10
N LEU A 19 -2.53 21.00 -21.57
CA LEU A 19 -1.19 20.56 -21.17
C LEU A 19 -0.94 20.79 -19.69
N LYS A 20 -1.30 21.96 -19.15
CA LYS A 20 -1.18 22.23 -17.70
C LYS A 20 -2.06 21.31 -16.86
N ARG A 21 -3.29 21.00 -17.30
CA ARG A 21 -4.16 20.02 -16.61
C ARG A 21 -3.60 18.61 -16.68
N ALA A 22 -3.01 18.22 -17.81
CA ALA A 22 -2.34 16.93 -17.96
C ALA A 22 -1.12 16.83 -17.05
N GLU A 23 -0.28 17.88 -16.96
CA GLU A 23 0.83 17.94 -16.01
C GLU A 23 0.35 17.86 -14.56
N HIS A 24 -0.73 18.56 -14.20
CA HIS A 24 -1.28 18.53 -12.85
C HIS A 24 -1.93 17.18 -12.48
N ALA A 25 -2.45 16.45 -13.46
CA ALA A 25 -2.98 15.09 -13.29
C ALA A 25 -1.87 14.02 -13.24
N LEU A 26 -0.71 14.31 -13.84
CA LEU A 26 0.49 13.47 -13.83
C LEU A 26 1.44 13.79 -12.66
N GLN A 27 1.22 14.91 -11.95
CA GLN A 27 1.83 15.16 -10.65
C GLN A 27 1.27 14.17 -9.65
N THR A 28 1.90 13.00 -9.59
CA THR A 28 1.80 12.07 -8.48
C THR A 28 2.32 12.79 -7.24
N GLU A 29 1.43 13.34 -6.42
CA GLU A 29 1.74 13.72 -5.04
C GLU A 29 2.41 12.51 -4.41
N LYS A 30 3.72 12.57 -4.17
CA LYS A 30 4.51 11.47 -3.61
C LYS A 30 4.00 11.15 -2.22
N PRO A 31 3.30 10.03 -2.00
CA PRO A 31 2.93 9.57 -0.68
C PRO A 31 3.89 8.43 -0.31
N ASP A 32 5.20 8.59 -0.56
CA ASP A 32 6.21 7.57 -0.21
C ASP A 32 6.20 7.28 1.30
N THR A 33 5.80 8.27 2.10
CA THR A 33 5.64 8.16 3.55
C THR A 33 4.45 7.28 3.93
N ALA A 34 3.28 7.45 3.30
CA ALA A 34 2.05 6.77 3.69
C ALA A 34 2.05 5.25 3.42
N PHE A 35 2.72 4.80 2.36
CA PHE A 35 2.83 3.36 2.08
C PHE A 35 3.85 2.67 2.97
N THR A 36 5.03 3.26 3.13
CA THR A 36 6.09 2.71 3.98
C THR A 36 5.62 2.60 5.42
N GLU A 37 4.95 3.63 5.94
CA GLU A 37 4.39 3.63 7.28
C GLU A 37 3.31 2.55 7.47
N ARG A 38 2.40 2.39 6.50
CA ARG A 38 1.43 1.28 6.51
C ARG A 38 2.09 -0.09 6.45
N MET A 39 3.17 -0.24 5.69
CA MET A 39 3.94 -1.48 5.61
C MET A 39 4.62 -1.79 6.94
N THR A 40 5.26 -0.80 7.56
CA THR A 40 5.89 -0.93 8.87
C THR A 40 4.86 -1.32 9.92
N ASN A 41 3.69 -0.67 9.91
CA ASN A 41 2.59 -1.02 10.82
C ASN A 41 2.07 -2.45 10.57
N ALA A 42 1.90 -2.86 9.32
CA ALA A 42 1.48 -4.23 9.01
C ALA A 42 2.50 -5.30 9.48
N ILE A 43 3.80 -5.01 9.40
CA ILE A 43 4.85 -5.89 9.93
C ILE A 43 4.77 -5.96 11.46
N ALA A 44 4.52 -4.82 12.13
CA ALA A 44 4.33 -4.77 13.58
C ALA A 44 3.08 -5.58 14.01
N ASP A 45 1.96 -5.43 13.30
CA ASP A 45 0.72 -6.17 13.57
C ASP A 45 0.92 -7.69 13.48
N VAL A 46 1.78 -8.16 12.56
CA VAL A 46 2.11 -9.58 12.41
C VAL A 46 2.97 -10.08 13.57
N ALA A 47 3.92 -9.28 14.04
CA ALA A 47 4.72 -9.61 15.21
C ALA A 47 3.84 -9.71 16.47
N ASP A 48 2.89 -8.79 16.62
CA ASP A 48 1.90 -8.81 17.71
C ASP A 48 0.98 -10.03 17.60
N ALA A 49 0.50 -10.36 16.40
CA ALA A 49 -0.32 -11.56 16.18
C ALA A 49 0.46 -12.85 16.47
N GLN A 50 1.76 -12.91 16.19
CA GLN A 50 2.60 -14.05 16.58
C GLN A 50 2.78 -14.13 18.10
N SER A 51 3.08 -13.01 18.76
CA SER A 51 3.21 -12.93 20.22
C SER A 51 1.94 -13.42 20.92
N LYS A 52 0.79 -12.94 20.44
CA LYS A 52 -0.52 -13.30 21.00
C LYS A 52 -0.86 -14.78 20.79
N SER A 53 -0.52 -15.36 19.64
CA SER A 53 -0.69 -16.80 19.42
C SER A 53 0.20 -17.64 20.34
N MET A 54 1.44 -17.21 20.60
CA MET A 54 2.32 -17.88 21.57
C MET A 54 1.75 -17.80 23.00
N GLU A 55 1.20 -16.66 23.39
CA GLU A 55 0.58 -16.46 24.69
C GLU A 55 -0.65 -17.37 24.86
N LEU A 56 -1.52 -17.44 23.85
CA LEU A 56 -2.70 -18.32 23.84
C LEU A 56 -2.32 -19.80 23.88
N ALA A 57 -1.28 -20.21 23.13
CA ALA A 57 -0.76 -21.58 23.19
C ALA A 57 -0.27 -21.92 24.61
N LYS A 58 0.47 -21.00 25.24
CA LYS A 58 0.98 -21.17 26.61
C LYS A 58 -0.15 -21.20 27.64
N ALA A 59 -1.17 -20.34 27.50
CA ALA A 59 -2.34 -20.31 28.38
C ALA A 59 -3.14 -21.62 28.31
N TYR A 60 -3.22 -22.22 27.12
CA TYR A 60 -3.83 -23.53 26.92
C TYR A 60 -3.02 -24.65 27.56
N GLU A 61 -1.69 -24.69 27.36
CA GLU A 61 -0.81 -25.67 28.00
C GLU A 61 -0.84 -25.58 29.54
N MET A 62 -1.03 -24.39 30.10
CA MET A 62 -1.15 -24.16 31.54
C MET A 62 -2.56 -24.47 32.08
N GLY A 63 -3.51 -24.85 31.24
CA GLY A 63 -4.88 -25.16 31.65
C GLY A 63 -5.70 -23.95 32.11
N MET A 64 -5.25 -22.72 31.85
CA MET A 64 -5.98 -21.50 32.19
C MET A 64 -7.13 -21.22 31.23
N GLU A 65 -7.08 -21.75 30.01
CA GLU A 65 -8.11 -21.56 28.99
C GLU A 65 -8.49 -22.91 28.37
N ASN A 66 -9.74 -23.35 28.62
CA ASN A 66 -10.24 -24.68 28.22
C ASN A 66 -10.79 -24.71 26.78
N ASP A 67 -10.65 -23.60 26.04
CA ASP A 67 -11.21 -23.41 24.71
C ASP A 67 -10.15 -23.67 23.62
N LEU A 68 -9.89 -24.95 23.37
CA LEU A 68 -8.97 -25.43 22.34
C LEU A 68 -9.29 -24.83 20.95
N SER A 69 -10.58 -24.57 20.67
CA SER A 69 -11.02 -24.01 19.39
C SER A 69 -10.47 -22.61 19.16
N LYS A 70 -10.45 -21.77 20.19
CA LYS A 70 -9.89 -20.40 20.13
C LYS A 70 -8.38 -20.40 19.87
N VAL A 71 -7.65 -21.33 20.47
CA VAL A 71 -6.20 -21.52 20.26
C VAL A 71 -5.91 -21.96 18.83
N MET A 72 -6.65 -22.97 18.34
CA MET A 72 -6.50 -23.47 16.98
C MET A 72 -6.80 -22.41 15.92
N ILE A 73 -7.86 -21.63 16.10
CA ILE A 73 -8.19 -20.52 15.20
C ILE A 73 -7.10 -19.46 15.23
N SER A 74 -6.62 -19.08 16.42
CA SER A 74 -5.54 -18.09 16.55
C SER A 74 -4.23 -18.56 15.91
N GLN A 75 -3.89 -19.85 16.04
CA GLN A 75 -2.76 -20.47 15.37
C GLN A 75 -2.90 -20.40 13.83
N GLN A 76 -4.09 -20.72 13.31
CA GLN A 76 -4.36 -20.70 11.88
C GLN A 76 -4.32 -19.27 11.31
N VAL A 77 -4.88 -18.30 12.02
CA VAL A 77 -4.86 -16.88 11.65
C VAL A 77 -3.42 -16.35 11.61
N SER A 78 -2.62 -16.68 12.62
CA SER A 78 -1.21 -16.24 12.69
C SER A 78 -0.36 -16.84 11.56
N SER A 79 -0.55 -18.14 11.26
CA SER A 79 0.13 -18.81 10.15
C SER A 79 -0.24 -18.19 8.79
N LEU A 80 -1.53 -17.94 8.55
CA LEU A 80 -2.00 -17.28 7.33
C LEU A 80 -1.48 -15.84 7.21
N GLY A 81 -1.51 -15.08 8.30
CA GLY A 81 -1.00 -13.71 8.35
C GLY A 81 0.51 -13.64 8.07
N PHE A 82 1.28 -14.59 8.60
CA PHE A 82 2.71 -14.68 8.30
C PHE A 82 2.98 -14.97 6.82
N GLN A 83 2.27 -15.93 6.22
CA GLN A 83 2.39 -16.23 4.79
C GLN A 83 2.03 -15.03 3.92
N LEU A 84 0.97 -14.30 4.26
CA LEU A 84 0.58 -13.08 3.55
C LEU A 84 1.69 -12.02 3.63
N THR A 85 2.30 -11.85 4.79
CA THR A 85 3.40 -10.90 5.01
C THR A 85 4.62 -11.19 4.15
N LEU A 86 5.00 -12.47 4.02
CA LEU A 86 6.10 -12.87 3.13
C LEU A 86 5.78 -12.57 1.66
N ASN A 87 4.54 -12.79 1.23
CA ASN A 87 4.11 -12.47 -0.13
C ASN A 87 4.15 -10.95 -0.39
N VAL A 88 3.67 -10.15 0.55
CA VAL A 88 3.68 -8.68 0.46
C VAL A 88 5.12 -8.18 0.42
N ARG A 89 6.00 -8.65 1.32
CA ARG A 89 7.44 -8.31 1.32
C ARG A 89 8.06 -8.55 -0.04
N ASN A 90 7.85 -9.73 -0.62
CA ASN A 90 8.40 -10.08 -1.94
C ASN A 90 7.87 -9.16 -3.03
N LYS A 91 6.57 -8.84 -3.02
CA LYS A 91 5.94 -7.94 -4.00
C LYS A 91 6.48 -6.51 -3.91
N VAL A 92 6.78 -6.04 -2.71
CA VAL A 92 7.32 -4.69 -2.45
C VAL A 92 8.76 -4.58 -2.92
N LEU A 93 9.58 -5.60 -2.63
CA LEU A 93 10.95 -5.67 -3.15
C LEU A 93 10.97 -5.70 -4.69
N SER A 94 10.06 -6.43 -5.31
CA SER A 94 9.88 -6.42 -6.77
C SER A 94 9.47 -5.04 -7.28
N ALA A 95 8.47 -4.39 -6.67
CA ALA A 95 8.02 -3.07 -7.09
C ALA A 95 9.12 -1.99 -6.97
N TYR A 96 9.93 -2.02 -5.90
CA TYR A 96 11.09 -1.15 -5.75
C TYR A 96 12.12 -1.39 -6.87
N LYS A 97 12.41 -2.66 -7.16
CA LYS A 97 13.31 -3.04 -8.25
C LYS A 97 12.77 -2.63 -9.63
N ASP A 98 11.46 -2.75 -9.85
CA ASP A 98 10.80 -2.38 -11.11
C ASP A 98 10.86 -0.87 -11.34
N ILE A 99 10.66 -0.04 -10.29
CA ILE A 99 10.85 1.42 -10.38
C ILE A 99 12.32 1.76 -10.69
N MET A 100 13.29 1.08 -10.07
CA MET A 100 14.72 1.32 -10.34
C MET A 100 15.16 0.92 -11.76
N ASN A 101 14.54 -0.11 -12.33
CA ASN A 101 14.86 -0.61 -13.67
C ASN A 101 14.00 0.02 -14.77
N MET A 102 13.06 0.91 -14.42
CA MET A 102 12.27 1.63 -15.41
C MET A 102 13.20 2.64 -16.09
N PRO A 103 13.40 2.56 -17.42
CA PRO A 103 14.19 3.57 -18.12
C PRO A 103 13.44 4.91 -18.05
N VAL A 104 14.18 5.96 -17.68
CA VAL A 104 13.73 7.36 -17.81
C VAL A 104 13.65 7.78 -19.27
#